data_AF-A0A956YBC1-F1
#
_entry.id   AF-A0A956YBC1-F1
#
_cell.length_a   1.000
_cell.length_b   1.000
_cell.length_c   1.000
_cell.angle_alpha   90.00
_cell.angle_beta   90.00
_cell.angle_gamma   90.00
#
_symmetry.space_group_name_H-M   'P 1'
#
loop_
_entity.id
_entity.type
_entity.pdbx_description
1 polymer ?
#
loop_
_entity_poly.entity_id
_entity_poly.type
_entity_poly.pdbx_seq_one_letter_code
_entity_poly.pdbx_strand_id
1 'polypeptide(L)'
;MAIIIIIILIASIVVLPVMFSQYIIGTPLPALELPELNEADGNGVVPIPDGTWTVVSDSVAGFRIGEYFLLQRGIMVGRTHAVTGLVDISSGTITSASFQVDLSKVVITINEKSNNLERVVDMINYPYATFELSDPVDVTQLSTDGQTVSSEAKGSLTINNITHHITFTLTGGYDGSQLAATGSAAILLADWDIKSPFGIENDAEIEFLVILQKA
;
A
#
# COMPACT_ATOMS: atom_id res chain seq x y z
N MET A 1 28.01 37.92 13.77
CA MET A 1 26.62 38.33 14.09
C MET A 1 25.71 38.33 12.85
N ALA A 2 26.08 38.96 11.74
CA ALA A 2 25.25 39.01 10.51
C ALA A 2 24.94 37.65 9.87
N ILE A 3 25.90 36.72 9.81
CA ILE A 3 25.70 35.38 9.24
C ILE A 3 24.66 34.56 10.04
N ILE A 4 24.69 34.67 11.37
CA ILE A 4 23.74 33.98 12.25
C ILE A 4 22.31 34.52 12.04
N ILE A 5 22.16 35.84 11.88
CA ILE A 5 20.87 36.48 11.59
C ILE A 5 20.31 36.03 10.23
N ILE A 6 21.16 35.91 9.21
CA ILE A 6 20.76 35.44 7.88
C ILE A 6 20.32 33.97 7.92
N ILE A 7 21.05 33.10 8.64
CA ILE A 7 20.68 31.69 8.79
C ILE A 7 19.33 31.55 9.52
N ILE A 8 19.10 32.33 10.57
CA ILE A 8 17.81 32.31 11.32
C ILE A 8 16.66 32.83 10.45
N LEU A 9 16.90 33.86 9.62
CA LEU A 9 15.88 34.40 8.73
C LEU A 9 15.50 33.39 7.64
N ILE A 10 16.49 32.75 7.01
CA ILE A 10 16.29 31.70 6.00
C ILE A 10 15.59 30.48 6.63
N ALA A 11 16.05 30.04 7.81
CA ALA A 11 15.41 28.97 8.55
C ALA A 11 13.95 29.32 8.85
N SER A 12 13.64 30.55 9.27
CA SER A 12 12.26 31.00 9.52
C SER A 12 11.39 31.00 8.25
N ILE A 13 11.94 31.44 7.12
CA ILE A 13 11.24 31.45 5.81
C ILE A 13 10.94 30.04 5.31
N VAL A 14 11.72 29.03 5.69
CA VAL A 14 11.47 27.63 5.30
C VAL A 14 10.61 26.92 6.34
N VAL A 15 10.93 27.07 7.63
CA VAL A 15 10.27 26.39 8.74
C VAL A 15 8.86 26.91 8.96
N LEU A 16 8.61 28.23 8.92
CA LEU A 16 7.26 28.76 9.16
C LEU A 16 6.25 28.31 8.10
N PRO A 17 6.54 28.34 6.79
CA PRO A 17 5.62 27.81 5.78
C PRO A 17 5.44 26.30 5.86
N VAL A 18 6.49 25.52 6.16
CA VAL A 18 6.37 24.06 6.34
C VAL A 18 5.50 23.73 7.55
N MET A 19 5.74 24.39 8.69
CA MET A 19 4.93 24.23 9.91
C MET A 19 3.49 24.69 9.72
N PHE A 20 3.27 25.78 8.97
CA PHE A 20 1.94 26.30 8.66
C PHE A 20 1.16 25.41 7.68
N SER A 21 1.83 24.90 6.64
CA SER A 21 1.28 23.90 5.71
C SER A 21 0.88 22.61 6.44
N GLN A 22 1.76 22.08 7.29
CA GLN A 22 1.47 20.92 8.14
C GLN A 22 0.37 21.15 9.18
N TYR A 23 0.10 22.40 9.57
CA TYR A 23 -1.00 22.73 10.48
C TYR A 23 -2.36 22.71 9.79
N ILE A 24 -2.42 23.06 8.50
CA ILE A 24 -3.68 23.17 7.75
C ILE A 24 -4.03 21.85 7.05
N ILE A 25 -3.06 21.23 6.39
CA ILE A 25 -3.25 19.99 5.63
C ILE A 25 -2.98 18.75 6.47
N GLY A 26 -2.05 18.84 7.44
CA GLY A 26 -1.56 17.70 8.21
C GLY A 26 -0.50 16.87 7.50
N THR A 27 0.08 15.92 8.24
CA THR A 27 0.96 14.89 7.72
C THR A 27 0.13 13.69 7.25
N PRO A 28 0.38 13.14 6.05
CA PRO A 28 -0.29 11.93 5.61
C PRO A 28 0.27 10.72 6.34
N LEU A 29 -0.56 9.69 6.54
CA LEU A 29 -0.15 8.43 7.14
C LEU A 29 1.11 7.87 6.45
N PRO A 30 2.05 7.24 7.19
CA PRO A 30 3.22 6.60 6.59
C PRO A 30 2.80 5.53 5.59
N ALA A 31 3.66 5.23 4.61
CA ALA A 31 3.44 4.12 3.67
C ALA A 31 3.31 2.79 4.43
N LEU A 32 2.64 1.80 3.83
CA LEU A 32 2.56 0.47 4.42
C LEU A 32 3.94 -0.20 4.41
N GLU A 33 4.35 -0.70 5.58
CA GLU A 33 5.64 -1.35 5.78
C GLU A 33 5.43 -2.84 6.10
N LEU A 34 6.46 -3.66 5.82
CA LEU A 34 6.44 -5.06 6.24
C LEU A 34 6.42 -5.15 7.76
N PRO A 35 5.67 -6.10 8.34
CA PRO A 35 5.78 -6.40 9.77
C PRO A 35 7.20 -6.93 10.08
N GLU A 36 7.58 -6.83 11.35
CA GLU A 36 8.73 -7.59 11.84
C GLU A 36 8.41 -9.08 11.71
N LEU A 37 9.20 -9.75 10.87
CA LEU A 37 9.13 -11.20 10.68
C LEU A 37 10.06 -11.86 11.70
N ASN A 38 9.67 -13.03 12.22
CA ASN A 38 10.49 -13.72 13.20
C ASN A 38 11.79 -14.21 12.55
N GLU A 39 12.90 -14.17 13.29
CA GLU A 39 14.11 -14.89 12.87
C GLU A 39 13.89 -16.39 13.05
N ALA A 40 14.27 -17.18 12.04
CA ALA A 40 14.25 -18.63 12.13
C ALA A 40 15.33 -19.14 13.11
N ASP A 41 15.17 -20.37 13.57
CA ASP A 41 16.05 -20.95 14.58
C ASP A 41 17.47 -21.24 14.02
N GLY A 42 18.42 -20.34 14.30
CA GLY A 42 19.86 -20.63 14.45
C GLY A 42 20.66 -21.12 13.23
N ASN A 43 20.01 -21.50 12.12
CA ASN A 43 20.66 -22.06 10.93
C ASN A 43 20.53 -21.17 9.67
N GLY A 44 19.75 -20.09 9.72
CA GLY A 44 19.69 -19.09 8.64
C GLY A 44 19.01 -19.54 7.33
N VAL A 45 18.36 -20.71 7.33
CA VAL A 45 17.64 -21.26 6.17
C VAL A 45 16.23 -21.62 6.58
N VAL A 46 15.25 -21.05 5.88
CA VAL A 46 13.83 -21.39 6.01
C VAL A 46 13.39 -22.27 4.83
N PRO A 47 12.45 -23.20 5.02
CA PRO A 47 11.95 -24.02 3.90
C PRO A 47 11.38 -23.15 2.79
N ILE A 48 11.46 -23.57 1.53
CA ILE A 48 10.77 -22.88 0.44
C ILE A 48 9.28 -22.77 0.79
N PRO A 49 8.63 -21.61 0.61
CA PRO A 49 7.24 -21.39 1.02
C PRO A 49 6.20 -22.06 0.09
N ASP A 50 6.47 -23.29 -0.37
CA ASP A 50 5.58 -24.05 -1.24
C ASP A 50 4.26 -24.39 -0.54
N GLY A 51 3.16 -24.34 -1.30
CA GLY A 51 1.80 -24.64 -0.85
C GLY A 51 0.82 -23.51 -1.12
N THR A 52 -0.38 -23.67 -0.58
CA THR A 52 -1.45 -22.68 -0.68
C THR A 52 -1.48 -21.80 0.56
N TRP A 53 -1.60 -20.50 0.33
CA TRP A 53 -1.59 -19.45 1.34
C TRP A 53 -2.86 -18.61 1.25
N THR A 54 -3.41 -18.22 2.39
CA THR A 54 -4.62 -17.39 2.48
C THR A 54 -4.33 -16.10 3.23
N VAL A 55 -4.97 -15.02 2.78
CA VAL A 55 -4.91 -13.69 3.42
C VAL A 55 -5.51 -13.75 4.82
N VAL A 56 -4.87 -13.07 5.78
CA VAL A 56 -5.36 -12.89 7.16
C VAL A 56 -5.78 -11.45 7.46
N SER A 57 -6.49 -11.27 8.58
CA SER A 57 -7.18 -10.02 8.96
C SER A 57 -6.28 -8.78 9.11
N ASP A 58 -5.00 -8.99 9.38
CA ASP A 58 -4.04 -7.89 9.59
C ASP A 58 -3.57 -7.27 8.26
N SER A 59 -4.00 -7.86 7.14
CA SER A 59 -3.76 -7.31 5.81
C SER A 59 -4.50 -5.99 5.59
N VAL A 60 -3.91 -5.11 4.79
CA VAL A 60 -4.41 -3.78 4.48
C VAL A 60 -4.26 -3.53 2.98
N ALA A 61 -5.27 -2.93 2.36
CA ALA A 61 -5.14 -2.37 1.02
C ALA A 61 -5.72 -0.96 1.00
N GLY A 62 -5.22 -0.12 0.10
CA GLY A 62 -5.59 1.28 0.10
C GLY A 62 -5.05 2.09 -1.07
N PHE A 63 -5.17 3.40 -0.93
CA PHE A 63 -4.68 4.38 -1.89
C PHE A 63 -4.17 5.63 -1.19
N ARG A 64 -3.36 6.39 -1.94
CA ARG A 64 -2.84 7.71 -1.60
C ARG A 64 -3.08 8.61 -2.81
N ILE A 65 -3.82 9.70 -2.64
CA ILE A 65 -4.18 10.62 -3.72
C ILE A 65 -3.87 12.04 -3.29
N GLY A 66 -3.26 12.84 -4.17
CA GLY A 66 -3.05 14.25 -3.88
C GLY A 66 -4.36 15.03 -3.87
N GLU A 67 -4.47 15.99 -2.96
CA GLU A 67 -5.61 16.90 -2.89
C GLU A 67 -5.17 18.36 -2.76
N TYR A 68 -6.03 19.28 -3.17
CA TYR A 68 -5.85 20.72 -3.03
C TYR A 68 -6.95 21.28 -2.13
N PHE A 69 -6.56 21.73 -0.94
CA PHE A 69 -7.45 22.40 0.00
C PHE A 69 -6.91 23.80 0.31
N LEU A 70 -7.74 24.83 0.09
CA LEU A 70 -7.40 26.24 0.33
C LEU A 70 -6.03 26.67 -0.25
N LEU A 71 -5.77 26.34 -1.52
CA LEU A 71 -4.52 26.63 -2.26
C LEU A 71 -3.28 25.86 -1.77
N GLN A 72 -3.44 24.85 -0.91
CA GLN A 72 -2.34 24.02 -0.41
C GLN A 72 -2.54 22.57 -0.86
N ARG A 73 -1.43 21.86 -1.13
CA ARG A 73 -1.44 20.45 -1.57
C ARG A 73 -1.28 19.49 -0.39
N GLY A 74 -2.19 18.54 -0.27
CA GLY A 74 -2.17 17.42 0.68
C GLY A 74 -2.20 16.05 0.03
N ILE A 75 -2.22 15.02 0.87
CA ILE A 75 -2.38 13.63 0.43
C ILE A 75 -3.49 13.01 1.28
N MET A 76 -4.55 12.61 0.60
CA MET A 76 -5.64 11.83 1.16
C MET A 76 -5.26 10.35 1.13
N VAL A 77 -5.36 9.66 2.26
CA VAL A 77 -5.05 8.24 2.38
C VAL A 77 -6.32 7.48 2.73
N GLY A 78 -6.68 6.48 1.93
CA GLY A 78 -7.81 5.58 2.18
C GLY A 78 -7.32 4.16 2.38
N ARG A 79 -7.71 3.48 3.46
CA ARG A 79 -7.31 2.09 3.75
C ARG A 79 -8.48 1.22 4.22
N THR A 80 -8.40 -0.07 3.96
CA THR A 80 -9.31 -1.08 4.50
C THR A 80 -8.57 -2.35 4.89
N HIS A 81 -9.06 -3.00 5.94
CA HIS A 81 -8.63 -4.35 6.35
C HIS A 81 -9.47 -5.46 5.70
N ALA A 82 -10.48 -5.09 4.91
CA ALA A 82 -11.35 -6.05 4.25
C ALA A 82 -10.71 -6.56 2.95
N VAL A 83 -9.61 -7.29 3.13
CA VAL A 83 -8.82 -7.93 2.09
C VAL A 83 -8.99 -9.43 2.21
N THR A 84 -9.23 -10.09 1.09
CA THR A 84 -9.25 -11.54 0.96
C THR A 84 -8.37 -11.94 -0.21
N GLY A 85 -7.86 -13.17 -0.19
CA GLY A 85 -7.03 -13.64 -1.28
C GLY A 85 -6.39 -14.98 -1.00
N LEU A 86 -5.84 -15.54 -2.06
CA LEU A 86 -5.27 -16.87 -2.10
C LEU A 86 -4.06 -16.86 -3.02
N VAL A 87 -2.98 -17.50 -2.59
CA VAL A 87 -1.71 -17.57 -3.31
C VAL A 87 -1.24 -19.01 -3.35
N ASP A 88 -0.91 -19.51 -4.55
CA ASP A 88 -0.34 -20.84 -4.74
C ASP A 88 1.13 -20.74 -5.13
N ILE A 89 1.98 -21.43 -4.37
CA ILE A 89 3.43 -21.47 -4.55
C ILE A 89 3.85 -22.90 -4.84
N SER A 90 4.59 -23.09 -5.93
CA SER A 90 5.12 -24.39 -6.33
C SER A 90 6.58 -24.25 -6.76
N SER A 91 7.47 -25.03 -6.14
CA SER A 91 8.91 -25.02 -6.43
C SER A 91 9.52 -23.62 -6.33
N GLY A 92 9.10 -22.84 -5.32
CA GLY A 92 9.60 -21.48 -5.10
C GLY A 92 9.11 -20.46 -6.12
N THR A 93 8.03 -20.75 -6.85
CA THR A 93 7.38 -19.81 -7.79
C THR A 93 5.93 -19.63 -7.40
N ILE A 94 5.48 -18.38 -7.26
CA ILE A 94 4.05 -18.06 -7.18
C ILE A 94 3.46 -18.31 -8.57
N THR A 95 2.61 -19.32 -8.68
CA THR A 95 1.98 -19.73 -9.95
C THR A 95 0.58 -19.14 -10.13
N SER A 96 -0.07 -18.80 -9.02
CA SER A 96 -1.36 -18.12 -8.99
C SER A 96 -1.44 -17.21 -7.76
N ALA A 97 -2.03 -16.04 -7.93
CA ALA A 97 -2.45 -15.20 -6.81
C ALA A 97 -3.70 -14.42 -7.21
N SER A 98 -4.72 -14.50 -6.36
CA SER A 98 -6.00 -13.80 -6.52
C SER A 98 -6.29 -13.00 -5.26
N PHE A 99 -6.61 -11.73 -5.38
CA PHE A 99 -6.98 -10.86 -4.26
C PHE A 99 -8.27 -10.11 -4.54
N GLN A 100 -9.06 -9.89 -3.48
CA GLN A 100 -10.25 -9.07 -3.50
C GLN A 100 -10.25 -8.12 -2.30
N VAL A 101 -10.49 -6.84 -2.57
CA VAL A 101 -10.56 -5.76 -1.58
C VAL A 101 -11.97 -5.19 -1.57
N ASP A 102 -12.59 -5.10 -0.39
CA ASP A 102 -13.89 -4.47 -0.18
C ASP A 102 -13.73 -2.96 0.04
N LEU A 103 -13.92 -2.20 -1.05
CA LEU A 103 -13.82 -0.76 -1.10
C LEU A 103 -14.91 -0.05 -0.28
N SER A 104 -16.04 -0.70 0.02
CA SER A 104 -17.11 -0.12 0.86
C SER A 104 -16.70 0.06 2.33
N LYS A 105 -15.61 -0.61 2.73
CA LYS A 105 -15.03 -0.55 4.08
C LYS A 105 -13.77 0.31 4.13
N VAL A 106 -13.52 1.12 3.11
CA VAL A 106 -12.39 2.05 3.10
C VAL A 106 -12.66 3.18 4.08
N VAL A 107 -11.70 3.40 4.97
CA VAL A 107 -11.64 4.55 5.87
C VAL A 107 -10.65 5.54 5.29
N ILE A 108 -11.10 6.77 5.04
CA ILE A 108 -10.27 7.88 4.61
C ILE A 108 -9.79 8.66 5.84
N THR A 109 -8.48 8.89 5.88
CA THR A 109 -7.80 9.78 6.81
C THR A 109 -7.22 10.95 6.05
N ILE A 110 -7.54 12.16 6.53
CA ILE A 110 -7.19 13.44 5.89
C ILE A 110 -5.98 14.10 6.56
N ASN A 111 -5.64 13.70 7.80
CA ASN A 111 -4.41 14.11 8.50
C ASN A 111 -4.18 13.31 9.80
N GLU A 112 -2.91 13.18 10.22
CA GLU A 112 -2.52 12.53 11.49
C GLU A 112 -2.88 13.33 12.76
N LYS A 113 -3.13 14.64 12.64
CA LYS A 113 -3.42 15.54 13.77
C LYS A 113 -4.90 15.78 14.03
N SER A 114 -5.83 15.43 13.12
CA SER A 114 -7.25 15.45 13.47
C SER A 114 -7.54 14.20 14.26
N ASN A 115 -7.86 14.41 15.52
CA ASN A 115 -8.02 13.35 16.47
C ASN A 115 -9.21 12.43 16.16
N ASN A 116 -10.03 12.65 15.12
CA ASN A 116 -11.32 11.94 14.92
C ASN A 116 -12.03 12.12 13.54
N LEU A 117 -11.39 12.60 12.45
CA LEU A 117 -12.10 12.72 11.16
C LEU A 117 -11.79 11.55 10.22
N GLU A 118 -12.17 10.35 10.67
CA GLU A 118 -12.26 9.16 9.84
C GLU A 118 -13.59 9.18 9.09
N ARG A 119 -13.55 9.08 7.76
CA ARG A 119 -14.76 8.98 6.93
C ARG A 119 -14.77 7.66 6.19
N VAL A 120 -15.86 6.91 6.30
CA VAL A 120 -16.07 5.71 5.48
C VAL A 120 -16.55 6.14 4.09
N VAL A 121 -15.97 5.54 3.05
CA VAL A 121 -16.44 5.69 1.67
C VAL A 121 -17.49 4.63 1.40
N ASP A 122 -18.73 5.04 1.18
CA ASP A 122 -19.78 4.13 0.74
C ASP A 122 -19.75 4.01 -0.79
N MET A 123 -19.23 2.89 -1.30
CA MET A 123 -19.22 2.54 -2.72
C MET A 123 -20.36 1.55 -3.03
N ILE A 124 -21.57 2.08 -3.26
CA ILE A 124 -22.80 1.27 -3.37
C ILE A 124 -22.84 0.40 -4.65
N ASN A 125 -22.22 0.83 -5.75
CA ASN A 125 -22.42 0.18 -7.06
C ASN A 125 -21.37 -0.88 -7.41
N TYR A 126 -20.12 -0.70 -6.99
CA TYR A 126 -19.00 -1.62 -7.28
C TYR A 126 -18.06 -1.69 -6.07
N PRO A 127 -18.45 -2.43 -5.02
CA PRO A 127 -17.74 -2.41 -3.75
C PRO A 127 -16.43 -3.20 -3.79
N TYR A 128 -16.07 -3.88 -4.88
CA TYR A 128 -14.89 -4.74 -4.92
C TYR A 128 -13.88 -4.30 -5.98
N ALA A 129 -12.61 -4.24 -5.57
CA ALA A 129 -11.47 -4.30 -6.46
C ALA A 129 -10.88 -5.71 -6.44
N THR A 130 -10.44 -6.22 -7.59
CA THR A 130 -9.79 -7.53 -7.68
C THR A 130 -8.47 -7.46 -8.43
N PHE A 131 -7.53 -8.30 -8.03
CA PHE A 131 -6.26 -8.49 -8.73
C PHE A 131 -6.04 -9.98 -8.99
N GLU A 132 -5.68 -10.31 -10.23
CA GLU A 132 -5.32 -11.66 -10.65
C GLU A 132 -3.92 -11.64 -11.27
N LEU A 133 -3.00 -12.45 -10.75
CA LEU A 133 -1.63 -12.56 -11.26
C LEU A 133 -1.63 -13.13 -12.69
N SER A 134 -0.91 -12.50 -13.60
CA SER A 134 -0.74 -12.98 -14.98
C SER A 134 0.60 -13.67 -15.21
N ASP A 135 1.65 -13.18 -14.53
CA ASP A 135 3.02 -13.63 -14.73
C ASP A 135 3.54 -14.27 -13.43
N PRO A 136 4.14 -15.46 -13.47
CA PRO A 136 4.69 -16.10 -12.29
C PRO A 136 5.79 -15.25 -11.62
N VAL A 137 5.89 -15.34 -10.30
CA VAL A 137 6.88 -14.58 -9.50
C VAL A 137 7.81 -15.56 -8.78
N ASP A 138 9.12 -15.44 -9.00
CA ASP A 138 10.14 -16.22 -8.29
C ASP A 138 10.30 -15.70 -6.85
N VAL A 139 10.16 -16.61 -5.89
CA VAL A 139 10.30 -16.34 -4.46
C VAL A 139 11.33 -17.25 -3.80
N THR A 140 12.19 -17.92 -4.58
CA THR A 140 13.23 -18.82 -4.06
C THR A 140 14.15 -18.13 -3.05
N GLN A 141 14.42 -16.83 -3.26
CA GLN A 141 15.25 -16.01 -2.38
C GLN A 141 14.66 -15.81 -0.97
N LEU A 142 13.36 -16.01 -0.77
CA LEU A 142 12.70 -15.99 0.55
C LEU A 142 13.08 -17.19 1.43
N SER A 143 13.78 -18.19 0.89
CA SER A 143 14.22 -19.38 1.65
C SER A 143 15.47 -19.10 2.51
N THR A 144 15.95 -17.86 2.53
CA THR A 144 17.04 -17.42 3.40
C THR A 144 16.43 -16.62 4.55
N ASP A 145 16.84 -16.94 5.78
CA ASP A 145 16.25 -16.36 6.99
C ASP A 145 16.39 -14.83 7.05
N GLY A 146 15.35 -14.18 7.58
CA GLY A 146 15.26 -12.73 7.75
C GLY A 146 15.34 -11.91 6.47
N GLN A 147 15.33 -12.55 5.29
CA GLN A 147 15.50 -11.84 4.03
C GLN A 147 14.17 -11.31 3.51
N THR A 148 14.22 -10.04 3.13
CA THR A 148 13.19 -9.41 2.31
C THR A 148 13.67 -9.39 0.86
N VAL A 149 12.76 -9.63 -0.07
CA VAL A 149 13.06 -9.71 -1.50
C VAL A 149 12.15 -8.75 -2.23
N SER A 150 12.75 -7.85 -3.01
CA SER A 150 12.00 -6.96 -3.90
C SER A 150 11.73 -7.64 -5.24
N SER A 151 10.51 -7.51 -5.75
CA SER A 151 10.05 -8.12 -6.99
C SER A 151 8.97 -7.29 -7.66
N GLU A 152 8.58 -7.71 -8.86
CA GLU A 152 7.42 -7.17 -9.59
C GLU A 152 6.32 -8.22 -9.68
N ALA A 153 5.08 -7.84 -9.41
CA ALA A 153 3.90 -8.66 -9.69
C ALA A 153 3.10 -8.03 -10.82
N LYS A 154 2.97 -8.75 -11.93
CA LYS A 154 2.19 -8.33 -13.10
C LYS A 154 0.88 -9.08 -13.13
N GLY A 155 -0.20 -8.36 -13.36
CA GLY A 155 -1.53 -8.96 -13.33
C GLY A 155 -2.61 -8.06 -13.88
N SER A 156 -3.84 -8.53 -13.73
CA SER A 156 -5.06 -7.83 -14.16
C SER A 156 -5.73 -7.22 -12.93
N LEU A 157 -5.82 -5.90 -12.90
CA LEU A 157 -6.50 -5.15 -11.85
C LEU A 157 -7.87 -4.70 -12.35
N THR A 158 -8.91 -5.13 -11.64
CA THR A 158 -10.30 -4.74 -11.91
C THR A 158 -10.78 -3.80 -10.82
N ILE A 159 -11.18 -2.58 -11.21
CA ILE A 159 -11.83 -1.60 -10.34
C ILE A 159 -13.03 -1.07 -11.12
N ASN A 160 -14.18 -0.85 -10.46
CA ASN A 160 -15.37 -0.33 -11.14
C ASN A 160 -15.79 -1.17 -12.37
N ASN A 161 -15.58 -2.51 -12.29
CA ASN A 161 -15.82 -3.47 -13.37
C ASN A 161 -15.04 -3.22 -14.69
N ILE A 162 -13.98 -2.41 -14.62
CA ILE A 162 -13.04 -2.16 -15.72
C ILE A 162 -11.71 -2.82 -15.36
N THR A 163 -11.12 -3.57 -16.30
CA THR A 163 -9.90 -4.36 -16.08
C THR A 163 -8.75 -3.80 -16.90
N HIS A 164 -7.61 -3.55 -16.25
CA HIS A 164 -6.36 -3.15 -16.89
C HIS A 164 -5.19 -4.00 -16.40
N HIS A 165 -4.18 -4.16 -17.25
CA HIS A 165 -2.91 -4.76 -16.84
C HIS A 165 -2.09 -3.75 -16.05
N ILE A 166 -1.56 -4.18 -14.90
CA ILE A 166 -0.75 -3.36 -14.01
C ILE A 166 0.46 -4.16 -13.51
N THR A 167 1.51 -3.43 -13.15
CA THR A 167 2.69 -3.96 -12.45
C THR A 167 2.76 -3.32 -11.07
N PHE A 168 2.77 -4.15 -10.04
CA PHE A 168 3.11 -3.72 -8.68
C PHE A 168 4.59 -3.93 -8.42
N THR A 169 5.23 -2.93 -7.84
CA THR A 169 6.53 -3.12 -7.19
C THR A 169 6.29 -3.49 -5.75
N LEU A 170 6.88 -4.60 -5.29
CA LEU A 170 6.64 -5.11 -3.94
C LEU A 170 7.92 -5.61 -3.30
N THR A 171 7.89 -5.65 -1.97
CA THR A 171 8.89 -6.33 -1.14
C THR A 171 8.16 -7.39 -0.32
N GLY A 172 8.59 -8.64 -0.46
CA GLY A 172 8.09 -9.78 0.29
C GLY A 172 9.07 -10.24 1.36
N GLY A 173 8.57 -10.94 2.38
CA GLY A 173 9.37 -11.59 3.40
C GLY A 173 8.68 -12.87 3.89
N TYR A 174 9.47 -13.78 4.46
CA TYR A 174 9.02 -15.08 4.97
C TYR A 174 9.82 -15.51 6.19
N ASP A 175 9.15 -15.94 7.27
CA ASP A 175 9.79 -16.43 8.50
C ASP A 175 9.68 -17.94 8.74
N GLY A 176 9.21 -18.71 7.76
CA GLY A 176 8.93 -20.14 7.94
C GLY A 176 7.49 -20.44 8.35
N SER A 177 6.74 -19.45 8.86
CA SER A 177 5.36 -19.61 9.32
C SER A 177 4.39 -18.64 8.65
N GLN A 178 4.85 -17.43 8.35
CA GLN A 178 4.08 -16.34 7.81
C GLN A 178 4.78 -15.76 6.58
N LEU A 179 3.99 -15.51 5.53
CA LEU A 179 4.40 -14.72 4.39
C LEU A 179 3.82 -13.31 4.52
N ALA A 180 4.62 -12.30 4.24
CA ALA A 180 4.15 -10.92 4.16
C ALA A 180 4.67 -10.26 2.88
N ALA A 181 3.87 -9.40 2.27
CA ALA A 181 4.30 -8.56 1.17
C ALA A 181 3.69 -7.16 1.28
N THR A 182 4.51 -6.13 1.11
CA THR A 182 4.06 -4.75 0.95
C THR A 182 4.42 -4.25 -0.44
N GLY A 183 3.59 -3.42 -1.05
CA GLY A 183 3.87 -2.90 -2.38
C GLY A 183 2.90 -1.81 -2.81
N SER A 184 3.23 -1.20 -3.94
CA SER A 184 2.41 -0.16 -4.53
C SER A 184 2.51 -0.12 -6.05
N ALA A 185 1.55 0.59 -6.66
CA ALA A 185 1.53 0.92 -8.07
C ALA A 185 0.89 2.30 -8.29
N ALA A 186 1.42 3.06 -9.25
CA ALA A 186 0.80 4.29 -9.70
C ALA A 186 -0.32 3.97 -10.71
N ILE A 187 -1.46 4.65 -10.55
CA ILE A 187 -2.62 4.53 -11.44
C ILE A 187 -3.16 5.91 -11.82
N LEU A 188 -3.92 5.96 -12.91
CA LEU A 188 -4.78 7.09 -13.23
C LEU A 188 -6.24 6.69 -12.96
N LEU A 189 -6.95 7.43 -12.12
CA LEU A 189 -8.35 7.16 -11.79
C LEU A 189 -9.23 7.07 -13.05
N ALA A 190 -8.96 7.94 -14.03
CA ALA A 190 -9.66 7.96 -15.31
C ALA A 190 -9.59 6.66 -16.11
N ASP A 191 -8.54 5.84 -15.95
CA ASP A 191 -8.44 4.55 -16.66
C ASP A 191 -9.54 3.58 -16.20
N TRP A 192 -10.01 3.70 -14.96
CA TRP A 192 -11.13 2.91 -14.41
C TRP A 192 -12.46 3.68 -14.36
N ASP A 193 -12.62 4.70 -15.21
CA ASP A 193 -13.80 5.59 -15.28
C ASP A 193 -14.18 6.24 -13.93
N ILE A 194 -13.18 6.44 -13.06
CA ILE A 194 -13.35 7.15 -11.79
C ILE A 194 -13.09 8.64 -12.07
N LYS A 195 -14.14 9.43 -12.01
CA LYS A 195 -14.04 10.89 -12.18
C LYS A 195 -13.52 11.53 -10.91
N SER A 196 -12.33 12.13 -11.01
CA SER A 196 -11.76 12.88 -9.89
C SER A 196 -12.58 14.15 -9.59
N PRO A 197 -13.06 14.35 -8.34
CA PRO A 197 -13.75 15.57 -7.93
C PRO A 197 -12.85 16.82 -8.02
N PHE A 198 -13.45 18.01 -7.98
CA PHE A 198 -12.68 19.25 -7.92
C PHE A 198 -11.75 19.26 -6.70
N GLY A 199 -10.47 19.54 -6.93
CA GLY A 199 -9.46 19.57 -5.87
C GLY A 199 -8.85 18.21 -5.53
N ILE A 200 -9.20 17.13 -6.23
CA ILE A 200 -8.52 15.83 -6.10
C ILE A 200 -7.69 15.59 -7.37
N GLU A 201 -6.47 15.07 -7.22
CA GLU A 201 -5.61 14.70 -8.33
C GLU A 201 -6.17 13.47 -9.08
N ASN A 202 -5.77 13.29 -10.34
CA ASN A 202 -6.19 12.12 -11.14
C ASN A 202 -5.20 10.96 -10.99
N ASP A 203 -3.94 11.26 -10.70
CA ASP A 203 -2.94 10.29 -10.30
C ASP A 203 -3.16 9.83 -8.86
N ALA A 204 -3.05 8.54 -8.67
CA ALA A 204 -3.16 7.89 -7.37
C ALA A 204 -2.04 6.84 -7.24
N GLU A 205 -1.60 6.61 -6.02
CA GLU A 205 -0.81 5.43 -5.68
C GLU A 205 -1.71 4.46 -4.93
N ILE A 206 -1.91 3.26 -5.45
CA ILE A 206 -2.54 2.17 -4.71
C ILE A 206 -1.47 1.40 -3.97
N GLU A 207 -1.73 1.06 -2.71
CA GLU A 207 -0.77 0.39 -1.81
C GLU A 207 -1.43 -0.80 -1.11
N PHE A 208 -0.62 -1.78 -0.72
CA PHE A 208 -1.08 -2.91 0.06
C PHE A 208 0.00 -3.39 1.03
N LEU A 209 -0.47 -4.02 2.11
CA LEU A 209 0.26 -4.95 2.95
C LEU A 209 -0.59 -6.21 3.02
N VAL A 210 -0.12 -7.32 2.48
CA VAL A 210 -0.78 -8.61 2.60
C VAL A 210 0.00 -9.49 3.56
N ILE A 211 -0.71 -10.05 4.53
CA ILE A 211 -0.19 -11.05 5.46
C ILE A 211 -0.92 -12.35 5.15
N LEU A 212 -0.14 -13.41 5.00
CA LEU A 212 -0.56 -14.69 4.49
C LEU A 212 -0.15 -15.78 5.48
N GLN A 213 -1.07 -16.71 5.72
CA GLN A 213 -0.79 -17.94 6.46
C GLN A 213 -1.11 -19.15 5.58
N LYS A 214 -0.50 -20.28 5.89
CA LYS A 214 -0.78 -21.53 5.19
C LYS A 214 -2.27 -21.89 5.34
N ALA A 215 -2.91 -22.24 4.24
CA ALA A 215 -4.33 -22.63 4.20
C ALA A 215 -4.58 -23.98 4.88
#